data_AF-D0VFE8-F1
#
_entry.id   AF-D0VFE8-F1
#
_cell.length_a   1.000
_cell.length_b   1.000
_cell.length_c   1.000
_cell.angle_alpha   90.00
_cell.angle_beta   90.00
_cell.angle_gamma   90.00
#
_symmetry.space_group_name_H-M   'P 1'
#
loop_
_entity.id
_entity.type
_entity.pdbx_description
1 polymer ?
#
loop_
_entity_poly.entity_id
_entity_poly.type
_entity_poly.pdbx_seq_one_letter_code
_entity_poly.pdbx_strand_id
1 'polypeptide(L)' 'TIIAKENQEVIQEFLQNHPNFEQVTLEHPQTDIMVDGCLLITPEQYKTDGFFIGQLRRKS' A
#
# COMPACT_ATOMS: atom_id res chain seq x y z
N THR A 1 -10.65 -6.15 5.95
CA THR A 1 -10.70 -5.02 6.89
C THR A 1 -9.79 -3.94 6.36
N ILE A 2 -10.30 -2.74 6.07
CA ILE A 2 -9.47 -1.60 5.66
C ILE A 2 -9.29 -0.71 6.88
N ILE A 3 -8.37 -1.10 7.76
CA ILE A 3 -7.95 -0.26 8.87
C ILE A 3 -6.55 0.22 8.49
N ALA A 4 -6.34 1.54 8.43
CA ALA A 4 -5.06 2.15 8.06
C ALA A 4 -3.87 1.59 8.88
N LYS A 5 -4.17 1.24 10.14
CA LYS A 5 -3.27 0.59 11.09
C LYS A 5 -2.74 -0.78 10.64
N GLU A 6 -3.48 -1.53 9.83
CA GLU A 6 -3.04 -2.85 9.34
C GLU A 6 -2.25 -2.77 8.02
N ASN A 7 -2.22 -1.60 7.37
CA ASN A 7 -1.71 -1.47 6.01
C ASN A 7 -0.44 -0.61 5.96
N GLN A 8 -0.56 0.71 6.11
CA GLN A 8 0.59 1.62 6.00
C GLN A 8 1.57 1.42 7.16
N GLU A 9 1.08 1.25 8.39
CA GLU A 9 1.94 1.05 9.57
C GLU A 9 2.77 -0.23 9.46
N VAL A 10 2.19 -1.32 8.94
CA VAL A 10 2.89 -2.60 8.72
C VAL A 10 4.00 -2.45 7.68
N ILE A 11 3.77 -1.69 6.60
CA ILE A 11 4.82 -1.40 5.61
C ILE A 11 5.94 -0.57 6.22
N GLN A 12 5.61 0.46 7.01
CA GLN A 12 6.61 1.30 7.66
C GLN A 12 7.44 0.49 8.66
N GLU A 13 6.81 -0.31 9.51
CA GLU A 13 7.51 -1.18 10.46
C GLU A 13 8.39 -2.21 9.74
N PHE A 14 7.91 -2.80 8.64
CA PHE A 14 8.71 -3.72 7.82
C PHE A 14 9.96 -3.03 7.26
N LEU A 15 9.82 -1.84 6.67
CA LEU A 15 10.94 -1.10 6.08
C LEU A 15 11.97 -0.63 7.12
N GLN A 16 11.50 -0.29 8.33
CA GLN A 16 12.39 0.05 9.45
C GLN A 16 13.22 -1.15 9.89
N ASN A 17 12.62 -2.34 9.96
CA ASN A 17 13.31 -3.57 10.37
C ASN A 17 14.14 -4.22 9.24
N HIS A 18 13.87 -3.86 7.98
CA HIS A 18 14.53 -4.43 6.80
C HIS A 18 15.08 -3.32 5.88
N PRO A 19 16.21 -2.68 6.24
CA PRO A 19 16.75 -1.52 5.51
C PRO A 19 17.20 -1.83 4.07
N ASN A 20 17.41 -3.11 3.79
CA ASN A 20 17.65 -3.71 2.48
C ASN A 20 16.39 -3.81 1.60
N PHE A 21 15.25 -3.33 2.06
CA PHE A 21 14.06 -3.11 1.25
C PHE A 21 13.74 -1.62 1.10
N GLU A 22 13.00 -1.29 0.06
CA GLU A 22 12.38 0.03 -0.15
C GLU A 22 10.97 -0.14 -0.70
N GLN A 23 10.12 0.84 -0.41
CA GLN A 23 8.82 0.95 -1.06
C GLN A 23 9.01 1.43 -2.50
N VAL A 24 8.35 0.74 -3.43
CA VAL A 24 8.19 1.19 -4.81
C VAL A 24 6.86 1.92 -4.88
N THR A 25 6.90 3.18 -5.30
CA THR A 25 5.70 3.96 -5.56
C THR A 25 4.95 3.35 -6.75
N LEU A 26 3.73 2.90 -6.50
CA LEU A 26 2.82 2.49 -7.56
C LEU A 26 2.28 3.72 -8.30
N GLU A 27 2.00 3.57 -9.59
CA GLU A 27 1.34 4.59 -10.39
C GLU A 27 0.09 3.96 -11.02
N HIS A 28 -1.04 4.64 -10.91
CA HIS A 28 -2.29 4.20 -11.50
C HIS A 28 -3.06 5.39 -12.08
N PRO A 29 -3.70 5.26 -13.27
CA PRO A 29 -4.44 6.36 -13.89
C PRO A 29 -5.57 6.90 -13.00
N GLN A 30 -6.12 6.04 -12.15
CA GLN A 30 -7.10 6.44 -11.15
C GLN A 30 -6.39 6.83 -9.86
N THR A 31 -6.28 8.14 -9.63
CA THR A 31 -5.62 8.73 -8.46
C THR A 31 -6.44 8.63 -7.18
N ASP A 32 -7.75 8.43 -7.28
CA ASP A 32 -8.66 8.37 -6.11
C ASP A 32 -8.44 7.13 -5.23
N ILE A 33 -7.75 6.13 -5.77
CA ILE A 33 -7.35 4.92 -5.04
C ILE A 33 -5.89 4.95 -4.65
N MET A 34 -5.16 6.03 -4.93
CA MET A 34 -3.75 6.16 -4.61
C MET A 34 -3.55 6.80 -3.23
N VAL A 35 -2.89 6.10 -2.32
CA VAL A 35 -2.61 6.56 -0.96
C VAL A 35 -1.16 6.24 -0.64
N ASP A 36 -0.33 7.28 -0.42
CA ASP A 36 1.08 7.16 -0.02
C ASP A 36 1.91 6.21 -0.91
N GLY A 37 1.69 6.26 -2.23
CA GLY A 37 2.38 5.41 -3.20
C GLY A 37 1.93 3.94 -3.19
N CYS A 38 0.81 3.63 -2.52
CA CYS A 38 0.12 2.35 -2.53
C CYS A 38 -1.29 2.51 -3.15
N LEU A 39 -1.95 1.39 -3.42
CA LEU A 39 -3.36 1.36 -3.84
C LEU A 39 -4.25 0.97 -2.67
N LEU A 40 -5.30 1.75 -2.46
CA LEU A 40 -6.36 1.52 -1.49
C LEU A 40 -7.69 1.51 -2.22
N ILE A 41 -8.32 0.34 -2.28
CA ILE A 41 -9.61 0.16 -2.93
C ILE A 41 -10.64 -0.06 -1.84
N THR A 42 -11.59 0.86 -1.68
CA THR A 42 -12.66 0.72 -0.69
C THR A 42 -13.88 0.01 -1.29
N PRO A 43 -14.65 -0.76 -0.49
CA PRO A 43 -15.85 -1.44 -0.99
C PRO A 43 -16.87 -0.51 -1.62
N GLU A 44 -16.95 0.73 -1.13
CA GLU A 44 -17.89 1.75 -1.58
C GLU A 44 -17.62 2.20 -3.01
N GLN A 45 -16.35 2.20 -3.46
CA GLN A 45 -15.98 2.67 -4.79
C GLN A 45 -16.35 1.68 -5.90
N TYR A 46 -16.26 0.37 -5.64
CA TYR A 46 -16.39 -0.65 -6.70
C TYR A 46 -17.36 -1.79 -6.41
N LYS A 47 -18.06 -1.78 -5.26
CA LYS A 47 -18.89 -2.92 -4.80
C LYS A 47 -18.08 -4.23 -4.73
N THR A 48 -16.79 -4.12 -4.48
CA THR A 48 -15.86 -5.23 -4.27
C THR A 48 -15.53 -5.36 -2.80
N ASP A 49 -14.84 -6.43 -2.43
CA ASP A 49 -14.13 -6.43 -1.16
C ASP A 49 -13.06 -5.33 -1.14
N GLY A 50 -12.69 -4.88 0.05
CA GLY A 50 -11.69 -3.84 0.24
C GLY A 50 -10.27 -4.37 0.09
N PHE A 51 -9.44 -3.72 -0.73
CA PHE A 51 -8.06 -4.15 -0.99
C PHE A 51 -7.04 -3.08 -0.64
N PHE A 52 -5.89 -3.54 -0.17
CA PHE A 52 -4.68 -2.74 -0.03
C PHE A 52 -3.55 -3.42 -0.80
N ILE A 53 -2.84 -2.66 -1.65
CA ILE A 53 -1.74 -3.15 -2.47
C ILE A 53 -0.55 -2.20 -2.30
N GLY A 54 0.52 -2.71 -1.70
CA GLY A 54 1.82 -2.05 -1.65
C GLY A 54 2.86 -2.87 -2.41
N GLN A 55 3.89 -2.20 -2.93
CA GLN A 55 5.01 -2.86 -3.60
C GLN A 55 6.32 -2.55 -2.87
N LEU A 56 7.09 -3.60 -2.57
CA LEU A 56 8.39 -3.50 -1.95
C LEU A 56 9.45 -4.13 -2.87
N ARG A 57 10.62 -3.52 -2.95
CA ARG A 57 11.78 -4.04 -3.68
C ARG A 57 12.92 -4.27 -2.71
N ARG A 58 13.61 -5.40 -2.86
CA ARG A 58 14.89 -5.64 -2.18
C ARG A 58 16.00 -4.90 -2.94
N LYS A 59 16.72 -4.02 -2.25
CA LYS A 59 17.93 -3.35 -2.74
C LYS A 59 19.01 -4.42 -2.96
N SER A 60 19.69 -4.37 -4.10
CA SER A 60 20.82 -5.25 -4.43
C SER A 60 22.13 -4.68 -3.87
#